data_AF-A0A956GVD1-F1
#
_entry.id   AF-A0A956GVD1-F1
#
_cell.length_a   1.000
_cell.length_b   1.000
_cell.length_c   1.000
_cell.angle_alpha   90.00
_cell.angle_beta   90.00
_cell.angle_gamma   90.00
#
_symmetry.space_group_name_H-M   'P 1'
#
loop_
_entity.id
_entity.type
_entity.pdbx_description
1 polymer ?
#
loop_
_entity_poly.entity_id
_entity_poly.type
_entity_poly.pdbx_seq_one_letter_code
_entity_poly.pdbx_strand_id
1 'polypeptide(L)'
;AWLGVGLGAAASAVASGTFRIRTMPDAGWEEVYGPSVARRWAVAFVGAALTGFAAGVAGGCTASLAMSGGAVLVPGAFLFMAGMFTGGIPTALLVHRRRGPR
;
A
#
# COMPACT_ATOMS: atom_id res chain seq x y z
N ALA A 1 -2.50 -17.40 -11.52
CA ALA A 1 -1.65 -16.27 -11.06
C ALA A 1 -2.01 -15.80 -9.64
N TRP A 2 -3.24 -15.35 -9.38
CA TRP A 2 -3.67 -14.87 -8.05
C TRP A 2 -3.61 -15.92 -6.93
N LEU A 3 -3.97 -17.16 -7.24
CA LEU A 3 -3.83 -18.28 -6.30
C LEU A 3 -2.38 -18.50 -5.87
N GLY A 4 -1.43 -18.29 -6.77
CA GLY A 4 0.00 -18.39 -6.47
C GLY A 4 0.49 -17.27 -5.56
N VAL A 5 -0.02 -16.04 -5.73
CA VAL A 5 0.27 -14.92 -4.82
C VAL A 5 -0.32 -15.19 -3.43
N GLY A 6 -1.57 -15.66 -3.36
CA GLY A 6 -2.23 -15.99 -2.10
C GLY A 6 -1.53 -17.14 -1.36
N LEU A 7 -1.25 -18.24 -2.06
CA LEU A 7 -0.54 -19.39 -1.48
C LEU A 7 0.90 -19.06 -1.14
N GLY A 8 1.61 -18.29 -1.97
CA GLY A 8 2.97 -17.85 -1.71
C GLY A 8 3.05 -16.95 -0.48
N ALA A 9 2.18 -15.95 -0.37
CA ALA A 9 2.11 -15.09 0.81
C ALA A 9 1.75 -15.89 2.08
N ALA A 10 0.82 -16.84 1.98
CA ALA A 10 0.45 -17.71 3.10
C ALA A 10 1.61 -18.63 3.52
N ALA A 11 2.27 -19.29 2.57
CA ALA A 11 3.42 -20.14 2.82
C ALA A 11 4.59 -19.36 3.45
N SER A 12 4.88 -18.16 2.94
CA SER A 12 5.88 -17.26 3.54
C SER A 12 5.50 -16.86 4.96
N ALA A 13 4.24 -16.48 5.21
CA ALA A 13 3.79 -16.09 6.55
C ALA A 13 3.87 -17.24 7.56
N VAL A 14 3.61 -18.48 7.13
CA VAL A 14 3.74 -19.69 7.96
C VAL A 14 5.21 -20.02 8.20
N ALA A 15 6.06 -19.98 7.16
CA ALA A 15 7.49 -20.23 7.27
C ALA A 15 8.22 -19.23 8.17
N SER A 16 7.78 -17.97 8.16
CA SER A 16 8.32 -16.92 9.05
C SER A 16 7.76 -16.98 10.48
N GLY A 17 6.80 -17.86 10.78
CA GLY A 17 6.14 -17.92 12.09
C GLY A 17 5.32 -16.66 12.43
N THR A 18 5.14 -15.74 11.49
CA THR A 18 4.43 -14.46 11.65
C THR A 18 2.95 -14.55 11.25
N PHE A 19 2.44 -15.76 11.00
CA PHE A 19 1.04 -15.97 10.65
C PHE A 19 0.14 -15.55 11.81
N ARG A 20 -0.46 -14.37 11.69
CA ARG A 20 -1.39 -13.81 12.66
C ARG A 20 -2.63 -13.37 11.90
N ILE A 21 -3.76 -14.01 12.20
CA ILE A 21 -5.06 -13.57 11.69
C ILE A 21 -5.37 -12.25 12.41
N ARG A 22 -5.14 -11.15 11.71
CA ARG A 22 -5.44 -9.80 12.17
C ARG A 22 -6.56 -9.26 11.30
N THR A 23 -7.71 -8.99 11.92
CA THR A 23 -8.82 -8.30 11.27
C THR A 23 -8.52 -6.81 11.08
N MET A 24 -7.54 -6.26 11.82
CA MET A 24 -7.09 -4.88 11.73
C MET A 24 -5.57 -4.78 12.00
N PRO A 25 -4.79 -3.94 11.29
CA PRO A 25 -3.40 -3.68 11.65
C PRO A 25 -3.33 -2.72 12.84
N ASP A 26 -3.02 -3.25 14.03
CA ASP A 26 -2.98 -2.47 15.29
C ASP A 26 -1.63 -1.82 15.63
N ALA A 27 -1.71 -0.92 16.62
CA ALA A 27 -0.77 0.11 17.10
C ALA A 27 -0.70 1.37 16.20
N GLY A 28 -0.24 1.24 14.96
CA GLY A 28 0.00 2.41 14.10
C GLY A 28 -1.26 3.17 13.70
N TRP A 29 -2.36 2.46 13.41
CA TRP A 29 -3.63 3.05 12.96
C TRP A 29 -4.55 3.50 14.11
N GLU A 30 -4.46 2.85 15.28
CA GLU A 30 -5.12 3.28 16.51
C GLU A 30 -4.73 4.69 16.92
N GLU A 31 -3.43 4.95 16.85
CA GLU A 31 -2.87 6.24 17.19
C GLU A 31 -3.10 7.32 16.11
N VAL A 32 -3.39 6.99 14.83
CA VAL A 32 -3.62 8.00 13.76
C VAL A 32 -5.10 8.35 13.67
N TYR A 33 -5.97 7.33 13.64
CA TYR A 33 -7.38 7.50 13.32
C TYR A 33 -8.32 7.34 14.53
N GLY A 34 -7.75 7.09 15.72
CA GLY A 34 -8.50 6.92 16.97
C GLY A 34 -9.20 5.56 17.07
N PRO A 35 -9.95 5.28 18.15
CA PRO A 35 -10.56 3.98 18.44
C PRO A 35 -11.70 3.57 17.49
N SER A 36 -12.18 4.47 16.62
CA SER A 36 -13.34 4.18 15.76
C SER A 36 -12.98 3.28 14.58
N VAL A 37 -13.40 2.01 14.65
CA VAL A 37 -13.22 0.99 13.60
C VAL A 37 -13.86 1.41 12.26
N ALA A 38 -15.06 2.01 12.30
CA ALA A 38 -15.78 2.44 11.10
C ALA A 38 -15.03 3.49 10.27
N ARG A 39 -14.38 4.46 10.94
CA ARG A 39 -13.61 5.51 10.25
C ARG A 39 -12.38 4.93 9.55
N ARG A 40 -11.73 3.92 10.15
CA ARG A 40 -10.56 3.26 9.54
C ARG A 40 -10.94 2.44 8.31
N TRP A 41 -12.04 1.71 8.40
CA TRP A 41 -12.58 0.98 7.25
C TRP A 41 -12.98 1.93 6.12
N ALA A 42 -13.60 3.06 6.44
CA ALA A 42 -13.92 4.08 5.44
C ALA A 42 -12.65 4.61 4.74
N VAL A 43 -11.59 4.93 5.47
CA VAL A 43 -10.33 5.40 4.90
C VAL A 43 -9.66 4.31 4.05
N ALA A 44 -9.63 3.06 4.53
CA ALA A 44 -9.07 1.94 3.77
C ALA A 44 -9.83 1.70 2.46
N PHE A 45 -11.17 1.76 2.51
CA PHE A 45 -12.02 1.58 1.34
C PHE A 45 -11.86 2.72 0.34
N VAL A 46 -11.85 3.98 0.80
CA VAL A 46 -11.62 5.15 -0.06
C VAL A 46 -10.22 5.10 -0.67
N GLY A 47 -9.19 4.76 0.12
CA GLY A 47 -7.83 4.57 -0.39
C GLY A 47 -7.73 3.46 -1.44
N ALA A 48 -8.42 2.34 -1.24
CA ALA A 48 -8.48 1.25 -2.21
C ALA A 48 -9.20 1.67 -3.50
N ALA A 49 -10.33 2.38 -3.40
CA ALA A 49 -11.06 2.90 -4.55
C ALA A 49 -10.22 3.91 -5.36
N LEU A 50 -9.54 4.83 -4.68
CA LEU A 50 -8.63 5.79 -5.32
C LEU A 50 -7.46 5.09 -6.02
N THR A 51 -6.88 4.06 -5.39
CA THR A 51 -5.78 3.28 -5.99
C THR A 51 -6.27 2.50 -7.21
N GLY A 52 -7.48 1.94 -7.15
CA GLY A 52 -8.11 1.27 -8.29
C GLY A 52 -8.36 2.22 -9.46
N PHE A 53 -8.89 3.42 -9.18
CA PHE A 53 -9.07 4.46 -10.19
C PHE A 53 -7.73 4.90 -10.81
N ALA A 54 -6.73 5.15 -9.96
CA ALA A 54 -5.38 5.52 -10.40
C ALA A 54 -4.73 4.43 -11.26
N ALA A 55 -4.92 3.16 -10.93
CA ALA A 55 -4.44 2.04 -11.73
C ALA A 55 -5.06 2.01 -13.14
N GLY A 56 -6.35 2.38 -13.24
CA GLY A 56 -7.02 2.57 -14.53
C GLY A 56 -6.42 3.71 -15.35
N VAL A 57 -6.18 4.87 -14.72
CA VAL A 57 -5.57 6.04 -15.38
C VAL A 57 -4.14 5.77 -15.82
N ALA A 58 -3.35 5.05 -15.01
CA ALA A 58 -1.97 4.69 -15.32
C ALA A 58 -1.85 3.52 -16.33
N GLY A 59 -2.96 2.84 -16.65
CA GLY A 59 -2.98 1.70 -17.57
C GLY A 59 -2.32 0.44 -17.02
N GLY A 60 -2.16 0.32 -15.69
CA GLY A 60 -1.46 -0.80 -15.07
C GLY A 60 -1.43 -0.73 -13.54
N CYS A 61 -0.90 -1.78 -12.92
CA CYS A 61 -0.70 -1.84 -11.47
C CYS A 61 0.76 -1.56 -11.10
N THR A 62 0.99 -1.14 -9.86
CA THR A 62 2.32 -0.81 -9.33
C THR A 62 3.32 -1.96 -9.50
N ALA A 63 2.88 -3.20 -9.29
CA ALA A 63 3.74 -4.38 -9.47
C ALA A 63 4.26 -4.49 -10.91
N SER A 64 3.40 -4.27 -11.91
CA SER A 64 3.82 -4.35 -13.32
C SER A 64 4.62 -3.13 -13.78
N LEU A 65 4.17 -1.92 -13.44
CA LEU A 65 4.77 -0.67 -13.91
C LEU A 65 6.13 -0.40 -13.27
N ALA A 66 6.27 -0.67 -11.96
CA ALA A 66 7.51 -0.42 -11.24
C ALA A 66 8.47 -1.62 -11.27
N MET A 67 8.01 -2.85 -11.00
CA MET A 67 8.92 -4.00 -10.90
C MET A 67 9.34 -4.50 -12.28
N SER A 68 8.38 -4.85 -13.14
CA SER A 68 8.70 -5.36 -14.49
C SER A 68 9.24 -4.26 -15.39
N GLY A 69 8.65 -3.07 -15.38
CA GLY A 69 9.15 -1.91 -16.15
C GLY A 69 10.51 -1.38 -15.67
N GLY A 70 10.78 -1.48 -14.36
CA GLY A 70 12.09 -1.12 -13.78
C GLY A 70 13.19 -2.12 -14.15
N ALA A 71 12.88 -3.42 -14.23
CA ALA A 71 13.86 -4.45 -14.59
C ALA A 71 14.42 -4.29 -16.01
N VAL A 72 13.61 -3.76 -16.95
CA VAL A 72 14.03 -3.45 -18.33
C VAL A 72 14.47 -1.99 -18.52
N LEU A 73 14.66 -1.24 -17.42
CA LEU A 73 15.07 0.18 -17.43
C LEU A 73 14.22 1.09 -18.34
N VAL A 74 12.91 0.83 -18.43
CA VAL A 74 12.03 1.66 -19.27
C VAL A 74 11.88 3.06 -18.65
N PRO A 75 12.09 4.14 -19.43
CA PRO A 75 12.00 5.51 -18.91
C PRO A 75 10.65 5.83 -18.23
N GLY A 76 9.56 5.24 -18.74
CA GLY A 76 8.22 5.39 -18.16
C GLY A 76 8.10 4.82 -16.74
N ALA A 77 8.86 3.77 -16.40
CA ALA A 77 8.85 3.20 -15.05
C ALA A 77 9.47 4.17 -14.03
N PHE A 78 10.54 4.87 -14.41
CA PHE A 78 11.14 5.91 -13.57
C PHE A 78 10.22 7.10 -13.38
N LEU A 79 9.52 7.52 -14.43
CA LEU A 79 8.56 8.63 -14.34
C LEU A 79 7.36 8.27 -13.45
N PHE A 80 6.85 7.04 -13.57
CA PHE A 80 5.80 6.52 -12.69
C PHE A 80 6.26 6.45 -11.23
N MET A 81 7.45 5.91 -10.97
CA MET A 81 8.02 5.85 -9.62
C MET A 81 8.21 7.25 -9.03
N ALA A 82 8.74 8.20 -9.81
CA ALA A 82 8.91 9.58 -9.37
C ALA A 82 7.56 10.22 -8.99
N GLY A 83 6.51 10.05 -9.80
CA GLY A 83 5.18 10.55 -9.49
C GLY A 83 4.56 9.90 -8.25
N MET A 84 4.69 8.58 -8.11
CA MET A 84 4.18 7.83 -6.96
C MET A 84 4.84 8.29 -5.65
N PHE A 85 6.16 8.43 -5.62
CA PHE A 85 6.87 8.91 -4.43
C PHE A 85 6.56 10.38 -4.13
N THR A 86 6.51 11.22 -5.16
CA THR A 86 6.21 12.65 -5.01
C THR A 86 4.79 12.89 -4.50
N GLY A 87 3.80 12.03 -4.84
CA GLY A 87 2.46 12.10 -4.27
C GLY A 87 2.34 11.42 -2.90
N GLY A 88 3.01 10.29 -2.71
CA GLY A 88 2.92 9.47 -1.50
C GLY A 88 3.62 10.07 -0.29
N ILE A 89 4.85 10.57 -0.45
CA ILE A 89 5.65 11.17 0.63
C ILE A 89 4.94 12.35 1.30
N PRO A 90 4.48 13.39 0.58
CA PRO A 90 3.78 14.50 1.22
C PRO A 90 2.45 14.08 1.83
N THR A 91 1.74 13.13 1.23
CA THR A 91 0.49 12.59 1.81
C THR A 91 0.78 11.88 3.13
N ALA A 92 1.83 11.05 3.19
CA ALA A 92 2.26 10.39 4.42
C ALA A 92 2.70 11.41 5.48
N LEU A 93 3.50 12.40 5.10
CA LEU A 93 3.92 13.49 5.98
C LEU A 93 2.73 14.28 6.50
N LEU A 94 1.69 14.54 5.70
CA LEU A 94 0.50 15.28 6.12
C LEU A 94 -0.37 14.47 7.08
N VAL A 95 -0.59 13.18 6.78
CA VAL A 95 -1.35 12.27 7.64
C VAL A 95 -0.63 12.02 8.96
N HIS A 96 0.71 11.92 8.94
CA HIS A 96 1.52 11.65 10.12
C HIS A 96 2.07 12.92 10.77
N ARG A 97 1.81 14.13 10.23
CA ARG A 97 2.34 15.42 10.71
C ARG A 97 1.95 15.73 12.15
N ARG A 98 0.89 15.11 12.67
CA ARG A 98 0.47 15.25 14.07
C ARG A 98 1.28 14.39 15.05
N ARG A 99 2.25 13.61 14.55
CA ARG A 99 3.21 12.87 15.36
C ARG A 99 4.56 13.56 15.32
N GLY A 100 4.92 14.20 16.43
CA GLY A 100 6.32 14.48 16.74
C GLY A 100 7.10 13.16 16.88
N PRO A 101 8.42 13.18 16.66
CA PRO A 101 9.26 11.98 16.71
C PRO A 101 9.18 11.32 18.09
N ARG A 102 9.03 10.00 18.11
CA ARG A 102 9.39 9.15 19.25
C ARG A 102 10.39 8.14 18.76
#